data_AF-A0A7V1V3G6-F1
#
_entry.id   AF-A0A7V1V3G6-F1
#
_cell.length_a   1.000
_cell.length_b   1.000
_cell.length_c   1.000
_cell.angle_alpha   90.00
_cell.angle_beta   90.00
_cell.angle_gamma   90.00
#
_symmetry.space_group_name_H-M   'P 1'
#
loop_
_entity.id
_entity.type
_entity.pdbx_description
1 polymer ?
#
loop_
_entity_poly.entity_id
_entity_poly.type
_entity_poly.pdbx_seq_one_letter_code
_entity_poly.pdbx_strand_id
1 'polypeptide(L)' 'MRIVSLLPSATEIICALGLEDQLVGVTHECDFPETVPRLP' A
#
# COMPACT_ATOMS: atom_id res chain seq x y z
N MET A 1 10.47 -6.00 -6.61
CA MET A 1 10.02 -6.94 -5.55
C MET A 1 8.50 -6.86 -5.47
N ARG A 2 7.82 -7.78 -4.77
CA ARG A 2 6.36 -7.73 -4.57
C ARG A 2 6.09 -7.51 -3.08
N ILE A 3 5.48 -6.39 -2.72
CA ILE A 3 5.27 -5.94 -1.33
C ILE A 3 3.78 -6.07 -0.99
N VAL A 4 3.48 -6.72 0.13
CA VAL A 4 2.13 -6.76 0.70
C VAL A 4 2.15 -5.99 2.01
N SER A 5 1.22 -5.05 2.17
CA SER A 5 1.10 -4.24 3.38
C SER A 5 -0.18 -4.57 4.13
N LEU A 6 -0.04 -5.08 5.35
CA LEU A 6 -1.18 -5.44 6.21
C LEU A 6 -1.48 -4.38 7.29
N LEU A 7 -0.72 -3.28 7.32
CA LEU A 7 -0.97 -2.13 8.18
C LEU A 7 -1.04 -0.84 7.36
N PRO A 8 -2.02 0.06 7.60
CA PRO A 8 -2.11 1.33 6.87
C PRO A 8 -0.87 2.21 6.98
N SER A 9 -0.31 2.31 8.19
CA SER A 9 0.92 3.09 8.40
C SER A 9 2.12 2.58 7.59
N ALA A 10 2.19 1.27 7.32
CA ALA A 10 3.24 0.71 6.47
C ALA A 10 2.99 1.06 4.99
N THR A 11 1.73 1.08 4.54
CA THR A 11 1.36 1.50 3.18
C THR A 11 1.74 2.96 2.94
N GLU A 12 1.44 3.84 3.90
CA GLU A 12 1.83 5.24 3.85
C GLU A 12 3.35 5.43 3.74
N ILE A 13 4.12 4.69 4.56
CA ILE A 13 5.60 4.74 4.50
C ILE A 13 6.10 4.28 3.14
N ILE A 14 5.55 3.20 2.57
CA ILE A 14 5.96 2.68 1.26
C ILE A 14 5.65 3.68 0.14
N CYS A 15 4.49 4.32 0.19
CA CYS A 15 4.11 5.36 -0.77
C CYS A 15 4.98 6.61 -0.62
N ALA A 16 5.28 7.04 0.60
CA ALA A 16 6.19 8.16 0.88
C ALA A 16 7.62 7.89 0.37
N LEU A 17 8.02 6.62 0.27
CA LEU A 17 9.29 6.18 -0.30
C LEU A 17 9.26 6.03 -1.83
N GLY A 18 8.13 6.28 -2.49
CA GLY A 18 7.97 6.12 -3.94
C GLY A 18 8.02 4.66 -4.40
N LEU A 19 7.67 3.72 -3.51
CA LEU A 19 7.69 2.28 -3.77
C LEU A 19 6.27 1.72 -3.99
N GLU A 20 5.29 2.58 -4.26
CA GLU A 20 3.89 2.22 -4.50
C GLU A 20 3.71 1.28 -5.70
N ASP A 21 4.55 1.37 -6.74
CA ASP A 21 4.52 0.47 -7.90
C ASP A 21 4.83 -0.99 -7.54
N GLN A 22 5.42 -1.23 -6.37
CA GLN A 22 5.75 -2.57 -5.87
C GLN A 22 4.71 -3.11 -4.90
N LEU A 23 3.70 -2.32 -4.53
CA LEU A 23 2.56 -2.72 -3.71
C LEU A 23 1.67 -3.67 -4.53
N VAL A 24 1.56 -4.93 -4.10
CA VAL A 24 0.71 -5.93 -4.77
C VAL A 24 -0.52 -6.34 -3.95
N GLY A 25 -0.65 -5.83 -2.73
CA GLY A 25 -1.79 -6.11 -1.84
C GLY A 25 -1.78 -5.19 -0.62
N VAL A 26 -2.98 -4.71 -0.23
CA VAL A 26 -3.20 -3.92 0.99
C VAL A 26 -4.29 -4.53 1.86
N THR A 27 -4.32 -4.17 3.13
CA THR A 27 -5.46 -4.45 4.02
C THR A 27 -6.73 -3.75 3.52
N HIS A 28 -7.89 -4.37 3.74
CA HIS A 28 -9.19 -3.79 3.38
C HIS A 28 -9.54 -2.50 4.15
N GLU A 29 -8.85 -2.25 5.27
CA GLU A 29 -9.01 -1.03 6.09
C GLU A 29 -8.05 0.08 5.63
N CYS A 30 -7.26 -0.16 4.58
CA CYS A 30 -6.35 0.82 4.03
C CYS A 30 -7.12 1.81 3.15
N ASP A 31 -7.69 2.84 3.78
CA ASP A 31 -8.36 3.94 3.08
C ASP A 31 -7.37 5.00 2.55
N PHE A 32 -6.07 4.86 2.83
CA PHE A 32 -5.06 5.85 2.50
C PHE A 32 -3.70 5.24 2.11
N PRO A 33 -2.99 5.80 1.10
CA PRO A 33 -3.43 6.89 0.22
C PRO A 33 -4.46 6.45 -0.83
N GLU A 34 -5.35 7.36 -1.25
CA GLU A 34 -6.42 7.12 -2.25
C GLU A 34 -5.89 6.61 -3.61
N THR A 35 -4.59 6.80 -3.86
CA THR A 35 -3.87 6.29 -5.04
C THR A 35 -3.64 4.80 -5.02
N VAL A 36 -3.74 4.13 -3.86
CA VAL A 36 -3.58 2.67 -3.80
C VAL A 36 -4.81 2.03 -4.44
N PRO A 37 -4.65 1.27 -5.56
CA PRO A 37 -5.75 0.53 -6.13
C PRO A 37 -6.32 -0.40 -5.05
N ARG A 38 -7.63 -0.66 -5.05
CA ARG A 38 -8.20 -1.76 -4.24
C ARG A 38 -7.63 -3.08 -4.76
N LEU A 39 -6.44 -3.40 -4.28
CA LEU A 39 -5.70 -4.62 -4.51
C LEU A 39 -6.32 -5.72 -3.64
N PRO A 40 -6.29 -6.99 -4.11
CA PRO A 40 -6.87 -8.12 -3.39
C PRO A 40 -6.19 -8.41 -2.04
#